data_AF-A0A813I895-F1
#
_entry.id   AF-A0A813I895-F1
#
_cell.length_a   1.000
_cell.length_b   1.000
_cell.length_c   1.000
_cell.angle_alpha   90.00
_cell.angle_beta   90.00
_cell.angle_gamma   90.00
#
_symmetry.space_group_name_H-M   'P 1'
#
loop_
_entity.id
_entity.type
_entity.pdbx_description
1 polymer ?
#
loop_
_entity_poly.entity_id
_entity_poly.type
_entity_poly.pdbx_seq_one_letter_code
_entity_poly.pdbx_strand_id
1 'polypeptide(L)'
;MAFAGHSQLHSFLRILSAPLGGFVVIDCGWSVCCCFFENPEVPFGIFRGLILAHLLVRTSDDYSLDLACDAVIEPNADQNYGNSYERGLLGLDIMIQAANALLLLKNACPATEFSRTLLSIVESFLRLWIVLAILIFVFFALVAAFFVMESRLDYGDLFEKVYRGIFLADGAGLDSMECGDGDQKELDVYMTLGSTFAVTICILNVSIAIFTSEYEYARQESWLRFWKWRARRCAEAFLSPTWPWALDLQLEAWERQ
;
A
#
# COMPACT_ATOMS: atom_id res chain seq x y z
N MET A 1 -26.26 -17.55 27.50
CA MET A 1 -24.95 -18.15 27.14
C MET A 1 -24.10 -17.08 26.47
N ALA A 2 -23.51 -16.17 27.25
CA ALA A 2 -22.69 -15.09 26.73
C ALA A 2 -21.65 -14.75 27.81
N PHE A 3 -20.46 -15.37 27.75
CA PHE A 3 -19.26 -14.98 28.54
C PHE A 3 -18.02 -15.80 28.12
N ALA A 4 -17.77 -15.94 26.80
CA ALA A 4 -16.57 -16.62 26.29
C ALA A 4 -15.65 -15.75 25.41
N GLY A 5 -16.08 -14.53 25.02
CA GLY A 5 -15.30 -13.66 24.12
C GLY A 5 -14.19 -12.84 24.78
N HIS A 6 -14.24 -12.64 26.10
CA HIS A 6 -13.37 -11.66 26.76
C HIS A 6 -11.91 -12.14 26.98
N SER A 7 -11.64 -13.46 26.91
CA SER A 7 -10.29 -13.99 27.12
C SER A 7 -9.42 -13.99 25.86
N GLN A 8 -10.02 -14.01 24.65
CA GLN A 8 -9.26 -13.98 23.40
C GLN A 8 -8.75 -12.58 23.08
N LEU A 9 -9.51 -11.53 23.41
CA LEU A 9 -9.10 -10.14 23.18
C LEU A 9 -7.84 -9.77 23.99
N HIS A 10 -7.71 -10.31 25.20
CA HIS A 10 -6.57 -10.05 26.09
C HIS A 10 -5.28 -10.75 25.63
N SER A 11 -5.40 -11.87 24.91
CA SER A 11 -4.27 -12.59 24.31
C SER A 11 -3.79 -11.89 23.02
N PHE A 12 -4.71 -11.33 22.23
CA PHE A 12 -4.38 -10.54 21.04
C PHE A 12 -3.67 -9.22 21.40
N LEU A 13 -4.11 -8.54 22.47
CA LEU A 13 -3.47 -7.32 22.97
C LEU A 13 -2.04 -7.54 23.48
N ARG A 14 -1.70 -8.74 23.99
CA ARG A 14 -0.33 -9.07 24.41
C ARG A 14 0.64 -9.30 23.25
N ILE A 15 0.15 -9.70 22.09
CA ILE A 15 0.98 -9.86 20.87
C ILE A 15 1.34 -8.48 20.29
N LEU A 16 0.46 -7.48 20.47
CA LEU A 16 0.71 -6.09 20.08
C LEU A 16 1.61 -5.31 21.05
N SER A 17 1.85 -5.82 22.26
CA SER A 17 2.63 -5.13 23.31
C SER A 17 4.07 -5.63 23.47
N ALA A 18 4.61 -6.39 22.53
CA ALA A 18 6.05 -6.70 22.52
C ALA A 18 6.86 -5.41 22.29
N PRO A 19 7.99 -5.20 22.98
CA PRO A 19 8.54 -3.87 23.22
C PRO A 19 9.11 -3.24 21.95
N LEU A 20 8.39 -2.25 21.42
CA LEU A 20 8.94 -1.16 20.60
C LEU A 20 9.85 -0.30 21.50
N GLY A 21 11.07 -0.79 21.73
CA GLY A 21 12.11 -0.02 22.41
C GLY A 21 12.53 1.18 21.56
N GLY A 22 12.28 2.38 22.07
CA GLY A 22 12.91 3.63 21.61
C GLY A 22 12.11 4.44 20.59
N PHE A 23 11.13 5.22 21.06
CA PHE A 23 10.55 6.32 20.29
C PHE A 23 11.55 7.48 20.22
N VAL A 24 12.26 7.59 19.10
CA VAL A 24 13.06 8.77 18.73
C VAL A 24 12.14 9.75 18.00
N VAL A 25 12.23 11.02 18.37
CA VAL A 25 11.47 12.15 17.83
C VAL A 25 11.83 12.38 16.36
N ILE A 26 10.98 11.85 15.46
CA ILE A 26 10.43 12.42 14.22
C ILE A 26 11.29 13.50 13.52
N ASP A 27 12.35 13.06 12.84
CA ASP A 27 12.79 13.57 11.52
C ASP A 27 12.17 12.65 10.45
N CYS A 28 10.83 12.60 10.42
CA CYS A 28 10.09 11.39 10.05
C CYS A 28 10.07 11.00 8.57
N GLY A 29 10.33 11.90 7.62
CA GLY A 29 10.16 11.55 6.21
C GLY A 29 11.18 10.53 5.72
N TRP A 30 12.46 10.79 6.01
CA TRP A 30 13.55 9.97 5.48
C TRP A 30 13.84 8.74 6.33
N SER A 31 13.78 8.88 7.66
CA SER A 31 14.06 7.78 8.59
C SER A 31 12.98 6.69 8.53
N VAL A 32 11.69 7.06 8.40
CA VAL A 32 10.60 6.07 8.25
C VAL A 32 10.73 5.33 6.93
N CYS A 33 11.09 6.01 5.84
CA CYS A 33 11.43 5.34 4.58
C CYS A 33 12.57 4.34 4.79
N CYS A 34 13.68 4.74 5.41
CA CYS A 34 14.81 3.83 5.67
C CYS A 34 14.43 2.62 6.53
N CYS A 35 13.62 2.79 7.59
CA CYS A 35 13.14 1.69 8.41
C CYS A 35 12.16 0.77 7.66
N PHE A 36 11.32 1.33 6.79
CA PHE A 36 10.45 0.57 5.89
C PHE A 36 11.28 -0.33 4.96
N PHE A 37 12.41 0.17 4.45
CA PHE A 37 13.31 -0.60 3.60
C PHE A 37 14.05 -1.72 4.34
N GLU A 38 14.45 -1.49 5.60
CA GLU A 38 15.19 -2.50 6.36
C GLU A 38 14.31 -3.66 6.81
N ASN A 39 13.07 -3.38 7.20
CA ASN A 39 12.13 -4.41 7.67
C ASN A 39 10.72 -4.13 7.12
N PRO A 40 10.43 -4.44 5.84
CA PRO A 40 9.12 -4.21 5.24
C PRO A 40 8.01 -5.02 5.94
N GLU A 41 8.36 -6.10 6.63
CA GLU A 41 7.43 -6.92 7.40
C GLU A 41 6.73 -6.14 8.53
N VAL A 42 7.40 -5.14 9.12
CA VAL A 42 6.84 -4.33 10.21
C VAL A 42 5.65 -3.47 9.75
N PRO A 43 5.79 -2.59 8.73
CA PRO A 43 4.67 -1.78 8.25
C PRO A 43 3.55 -2.62 7.65
N PHE A 44 3.85 -3.71 6.93
CA PHE A 44 2.81 -4.64 6.45
C PHE A 44 2.08 -5.34 7.61
N GLY A 45 2.81 -5.72 8.67
CA GLY A 45 2.24 -6.29 9.88
C GLY A 45 1.33 -5.30 10.63
N ILE A 46 1.76 -4.04 10.77
CA ILE A 46 0.93 -2.97 11.38
C ILE A 46 -0.32 -2.74 10.55
N PHE A 47 -0.18 -2.59 9.22
CA PHE A 47 -1.30 -2.34 8.32
C PHE A 47 -2.32 -3.48 8.34
N ARG A 48 -1.84 -4.73 8.30
CA ARG A 48 -2.68 -5.92 8.49
C ARG A 48 -3.35 -5.93 9.86
N GLY A 49 -2.63 -5.60 10.93
CA GLY A 49 -3.17 -5.49 12.27
C GLY A 49 -4.31 -4.48 12.37
N LEU A 50 -4.19 -3.33 11.69
CA LEU A 50 -5.25 -2.31 11.63
C LEU A 50 -6.49 -2.81 10.86
N ILE A 51 -6.30 -3.50 9.73
CA ILE A 51 -7.41 -4.08 8.96
C ILE A 51 -8.13 -5.15 9.79
N LEU A 52 -7.37 -6.07 10.39
CA LEU A 52 -7.94 -7.11 11.24
C LEU A 52 -8.63 -6.53 12.48
N ALA A 53 -8.05 -5.52 13.12
CA ALA A 53 -8.67 -4.83 14.24
C ALA A 53 -9.99 -4.17 13.83
N HIS A 54 -10.04 -3.53 12.65
CA HIS A 54 -11.25 -2.92 12.12
C HIS A 54 -12.35 -3.97 11.85
N LEU A 55 -11.98 -5.10 11.22
CA LEU A 55 -12.90 -6.23 10.99
C LEU A 55 -13.36 -6.86 12.32
N LEU A 56 -12.49 -6.94 13.32
CA LEU A 56 -12.80 -7.52 14.63
C LEU A 56 -13.76 -6.62 15.43
N VAL A 57 -13.54 -5.30 15.41
CA VAL A 57 -14.48 -4.33 16.01
C VAL A 57 -15.85 -4.47 15.35
N ARG A 58 -15.91 -4.56 14.01
CA ARG A 58 -17.19 -4.71 13.30
C ARG A 58 -17.91 -6.03 13.58
N THR A 59 -17.17 -7.13 13.66
CA THR A 59 -17.76 -8.44 13.96
C THR A 59 -18.16 -8.58 15.42
N SER A 60 -17.59 -7.77 16.33
CA SER A 60 -17.98 -7.76 17.74
C SER A 60 -19.35 -7.11 18.02
N ASP A 61 -19.82 -6.22 17.13
CA ASP A 61 -21.09 -5.50 17.25
C ASP A 61 -22.28 -6.29 16.62
N ASP A 62 -22.42 -7.58 16.94
CA ASP A 62 -23.54 -8.49 16.54
C ASP A 62 -23.61 -8.97 15.06
N TYR A 63 -22.59 -8.75 14.24
CA TYR A 63 -22.54 -9.34 12.89
C TYR A 63 -22.02 -10.80 12.91
N SER A 64 -22.92 -11.78 12.82
CA SER A 64 -22.50 -13.17 12.59
C SER A 64 -22.03 -13.33 11.14
N LEU A 65 -20.75 -13.68 10.97
CA LEU A 65 -20.14 -13.95 9.65
C LEU A 65 -20.87 -15.06 8.87
N ASP A 66 -21.55 -15.96 9.58
CA ASP A 66 -22.35 -17.02 8.97
C ASP A 66 -23.52 -16.47 8.13
N LEU A 67 -24.13 -15.34 8.53
CA LEU A 67 -25.22 -14.72 7.75
C LEU A 67 -24.71 -14.09 6.44
N ALA A 68 -23.46 -13.61 6.42
CA ALA A 68 -22.87 -12.97 5.25
C ALA A 68 -22.46 -13.98 4.16
N CYS A 69 -22.13 -15.21 4.54
CA CYS A 69 -21.86 -16.32 3.61
C CYS A 69 -23.15 -16.88 2.99
N ASP A 70 -24.23 -17.02 3.77
CA ASP A 70 -25.51 -17.52 3.25
C ASP A 70 -26.20 -16.50 2.31
N ALA A 71 -26.00 -15.19 2.53
CA ALA A 71 -26.49 -14.12 1.66
C ALA A 71 -25.82 -14.07 0.28
N VAL A 72 -24.82 -14.92 0.00
CA VAL A 72 -24.20 -15.04 -1.33
C VAL A 72 -25.10 -15.83 -2.30
N ILE A 73 -26.07 -16.59 -1.79
CA ILE A 73 -26.85 -17.55 -2.60
C ILE A 73 -28.18 -16.96 -3.10
N GLU A 74 -28.73 -15.91 -2.45
CA GLU A 74 -29.99 -15.29 -2.90
C GLU A 74 -29.76 -14.04 -3.77
N PRO A 75 -30.12 -14.06 -5.07
CA PRO A 75 -29.82 -12.98 -6.03
C PRO A 75 -30.81 -11.79 -5.99
N ASN A 76 -31.59 -11.62 -4.92
CA ASN A 76 -32.55 -10.51 -4.85
C ASN A 76 -31.88 -9.22 -4.36
N ALA A 77 -31.40 -8.45 -5.34
CA ALA A 77 -31.02 -7.04 -5.27
C ALA A 77 -32.12 -6.24 -4.54
N ASP A 78 -31.86 -5.59 -3.41
CA ASP A 78 -31.47 -4.18 -3.41
C ASP A 78 -30.84 -3.72 -2.06
N GLN A 79 -30.64 -4.62 -1.09
CA GLN A 79 -30.11 -4.28 0.25
C GLN A 79 -28.59 -4.51 0.44
N ASN A 80 -27.85 -4.82 -0.64
CA ASN A 80 -26.49 -5.36 -0.55
C ASN A 80 -25.35 -4.31 -0.47
N TYR A 81 -25.65 -3.03 -0.25
CA TYR A 81 -24.63 -1.97 -0.20
C TYR A 81 -23.67 -2.11 1.00
N GLY A 82 -24.14 -2.63 2.13
CA GLY A 82 -23.31 -2.84 3.33
C GLY A 82 -22.19 -3.88 3.15
N ASN A 83 -22.44 -4.90 2.31
CA ASN A 83 -21.52 -6.03 2.11
C ASN A 83 -20.41 -5.74 1.09
N SER A 84 -20.55 -4.70 0.27
CA SER A 84 -19.56 -4.37 -0.78
C SER A 84 -18.23 -3.92 -0.18
N TYR A 85 -18.28 -3.10 0.88
CA TYR A 85 -17.08 -2.59 1.54
C TYR A 85 -16.29 -3.70 2.27
N GLU A 86 -16.98 -4.61 2.95
CA GLU A 86 -16.35 -5.72 3.68
C GLU A 86 -15.65 -6.70 2.73
N ARG A 87 -16.29 -7.02 1.60
CA ARG A 87 -15.67 -7.82 0.54
C ARG A 87 -14.41 -7.15 -0.01
N GLY A 88 -14.43 -5.82 -0.16
CA GLY A 88 -13.26 -5.03 -0.55
C GLY A 88 -12.12 -5.15 0.46
N LEU A 89 -12.41 -5.00 1.75
CA LEU A 89 -11.41 -5.14 2.83
C LEU A 89 -10.80 -6.54 2.89
N LEU A 90 -11.64 -7.58 2.75
CA LEU A 90 -11.17 -8.97 2.75
C LEU A 90 -10.30 -9.28 1.52
N GLY A 91 -10.69 -8.76 0.34
CA GLY A 91 -9.85 -8.81 -0.85
C GLY A 91 -8.49 -8.12 -0.63
N LEU A 92 -8.48 -6.98 0.05
CA LEU A 92 -7.27 -6.24 0.38
C LEU A 92 -6.35 -7.02 1.35
N ASP A 93 -6.90 -7.67 2.37
CA ASP A 93 -6.12 -8.55 3.28
C ASP A 93 -5.47 -9.72 2.52
N ILE A 94 -6.21 -10.38 1.62
CA ILE A 94 -5.66 -11.45 0.77
C ILE A 94 -4.52 -10.92 -0.10
N MET A 95 -4.65 -9.73 -0.70
CA MET A 95 -3.57 -9.13 -1.48
C MET A 95 -2.33 -8.83 -0.62
N ILE A 96 -2.50 -8.29 0.60
CA ILE A 96 -1.38 -8.06 1.53
C ILE A 96 -0.72 -9.39 1.90
N GLN A 97 -1.51 -10.42 2.17
CA GLN A 97 -0.98 -11.73 2.53
C GLN A 97 -0.20 -12.35 1.37
N ALA A 98 -0.69 -12.22 0.13
CA ALA A 98 0.04 -12.63 -1.06
C ALA A 98 1.35 -11.83 -1.24
N ALA A 99 1.32 -10.52 -1.00
CA ALA A 99 2.52 -9.69 -1.04
C ALA A 99 3.55 -10.10 0.03
N ASN A 100 3.11 -10.36 1.26
CA ASN A 100 3.96 -10.88 2.32
C ASN A 100 4.53 -12.26 1.97
N ALA A 101 3.74 -13.15 1.38
CA ALA A 101 4.21 -14.45 0.91
C ALA A 101 5.30 -14.30 -0.16
N LEU A 102 5.14 -13.37 -1.09
CA LEU A 102 6.18 -13.03 -2.09
C LEU A 102 7.46 -12.50 -1.43
N LEU A 103 7.34 -11.67 -0.40
CA LEU A 103 8.49 -11.16 0.37
C LEU A 103 9.18 -12.24 1.21
N LEU A 104 8.44 -13.20 1.74
CA LEU A 104 9.02 -14.37 2.43
C LEU A 104 9.71 -15.31 1.44
N LEU A 105 9.12 -15.51 0.26
CA LEU A 105 9.70 -16.33 -0.81
C LEU A 105 11.05 -15.78 -1.30
N LYS A 106 11.22 -14.45 -1.29
CA LYS A 106 12.50 -13.77 -1.55
C LYS A 106 13.61 -14.27 -0.61
N ASN A 107 13.31 -14.55 0.66
CA ASN A 107 14.31 -15.00 1.63
C ASN A 107 14.62 -16.49 1.51
N ALA A 108 13.64 -17.30 1.08
CA ALA A 108 13.75 -18.76 1.06
C ALA A 108 14.65 -19.29 -0.07
N CYS A 109 14.72 -18.60 -1.23
CA CYS A 109 15.36 -19.15 -2.43
C CYS A 109 16.36 -18.18 -3.07
N PRO A 110 17.63 -18.14 -2.62
CA PRO A 110 18.64 -17.19 -3.13
C PRO A 110 19.11 -17.50 -4.56
N ALA A 111 18.79 -18.69 -5.08
CA ALA A 111 19.19 -19.13 -6.41
C ALA A 111 18.25 -18.65 -7.52
N THR A 112 17.04 -18.18 -7.19
CA THR A 112 16.07 -17.79 -8.23
C THR A 112 16.30 -16.35 -8.67
N GLU A 113 16.49 -16.15 -9.97
CA GLU A 113 16.55 -14.81 -10.58
C GLU A 113 15.31 -13.97 -10.26
N PHE A 114 14.17 -14.63 -10.05
CA PHE A 114 12.90 -14.04 -9.66
C PHE A 114 13.00 -13.15 -8.41
N SER A 115 13.69 -13.61 -7.36
CA SER A 115 13.82 -12.85 -6.11
C SER A 115 14.57 -11.53 -6.31
N ARG A 116 15.53 -11.50 -7.24
CA ARG A 116 16.34 -10.32 -7.57
C ARG A 116 15.51 -9.30 -8.33
N THR A 117 14.77 -9.76 -9.34
CA THR A 117 13.87 -8.91 -10.13
C THR A 117 12.77 -8.32 -9.26
N LEU A 118 12.20 -9.13 -8.35
CA LEU A 118 11.16 -8.65 -7.43
C LEU A 118 11.72 -7.59 -6.46
N LEU A 119 12.94 -7.77 -5.96
CA LEU A 119 13.58 -6.77 -5.09
C LEU A 119 13.82 -5.44 -5.84
N SER A 120 14.31 -5.49 -7.08
CA SER A 120 14.54 -4.27 -7.85
C SER A 120 13.23 -3.56 -8.16
N ILE A 121 12.16 -4.30 -8.46
CA ILE A 121 10.82 -3.75 -8.68
C ILE A 121 10.32 -3.04 -7.42
N VAL A 122 10.33 -3.72 -6.26
CA VAL A 122 9.83 -3.14 -5.00
C VAL A 122 10.61 -1.90 -4.59
N GLU A 123 11.93 -1.90 -4.73
CA GLU A 123 12.75 -0.73 -4.42
C GLU A 123 12.45 0.44 -5.38
N SER A 124 12.28 0.14 -6.67
CA SER A 124 11.94 1.13 -7.69
C SER A 124 10.56 1.74 -7.43
N PHE A 125 9.58 0.94 -6.98
CA PHE A 125 8.24 1.40 -6.62
C PHE A 125 8.23 2.41 -5.46
N LEU A 126 9.11 2.24 -4.47
CA LEU A 126 9.19 3.19 -3.35
C LEU A 126 9.84 4.52 -3.76
N ARG A 127 10.90 4.49 -4.57
CA ARG A 127 11.48 5.74 -5.11
C ARG A 127 10.51 6.45 -6.03
N LEU A 128 9.79 5.67 -6.83
CA LEU A 128 8.71 6.19 -7.66
C LEU A 128 7.65 6.90 -6.83
N TRP A 129 7.33 6.43 -5.63
CA TRP A 129 6.24 7.00 -4.85
C TRP A 129 6.36 8.52 -4.67
N ILE A 130 7.58 9.06 -4.64
CA ILE A 130 7.83 10.51 -4.63
C ILE A 130 7.35 11.18 -5.94
N VAL A 131 7.73 10.62 -7.10
CA VAL A 131 7.31 11.10 -8.42
C VAL A 131 5.80 10.98 -8.58
N LEU A 132 5.22 9.87 -8.13
CA LEU A 132 3.79 9.63 -8.16
C LEU A 132 3.04 10.58 -7.21
N ALA A 133 3.60 10.91 -6.04
CA ALA A 133 3.05 11.92 -5.15
C ALA A 133 3.05 13.31 -5.78
N ILE A 134 4.13 13.69 -6.50
CA ILE A 134 4.18 14.94 -7.27
C ILE A 134 3.10 14.94 -8.37
N LEU A 135 2.93 13.82 -9.07
CA LEU A 135 1.90 13.66 -10.11
C LEU A 135 0.49 13.81 -9.55
N ILE A 136 0.20 13.16 -8.42
CA ILE A 136 -1.07 13.30 -7.69
C ILE A 136 -1.27 14.74 -7.22
N PHE A 137 -0.21 15.40 -6.76
CA PHE A 137 -0.28 16.81 -6.34
C PHE A 137 -0.61 17.73 -7.51
N VAL A 138 0.03 17.55 -8.68
CA VAL A 138 -0.29 18.28 -9.92
C VAL A 138 -1.73 18.01 -10.34
N PHE A 139 -2.20 16.76 -10.24
CA PHE A 139 -3.59 16.40 -10.49
C PHE A 139 -4.56 17.15 -9.57
N PHE A 140 -4.31 17.16 -8.25
CA PHE A 140 -5.14 17.92 -7.32
C PHE A 140 -5.10 19.42 -7.59
N ALA A 141 -3.96 19.97 -8.00
CA ALA A 141 -3.85 21.38 -8.38
C ALA A 141 -4.69 21.70 -9.62
N LEU A 142 -4.73 20.81 -10.62
CA LEU A 142 -5.61 20.94 -11.78
C LEU A 142 -7.08 20.87 -11.37
N VAL A 143 -7.48 19.85 -10.60
CA VAL A 143 -8.84 19.71 -10.08
C VAL A 143 -9.26 20.96 -9.29
N ALA A 144 -8.37 21.51 -8.46
CA ALA A 144 -8.62 22.76 -7.75
C ALA A 144 -8.77 23.96 -8.68
N ALA A 145 -7.99 24.05 -9.76
CA ALA A 145 -8.15 25.08 -10.77
C ALA A 145 -9.51 25.00 -11.50
N PHE A 146 -9.97 23.79 -11.82
CA PHE A 146 -11.32 23.56 -12.35
C PHE A 146 -12.41 23.96 -11.38
N PHE A 147 -12.20 23.71 -10.09
CA PHE A 147 -13.15 24.10 -9.04
C PHE A 147 -13.32 25.64 -9.01
N VAL A 148 -12.23 26.39 -9.21
CA VAL A 148 -12.26 27.86 -9.27
C VAL A 148 -12.93 28.39 -10.54
N MET A 149 -12.90 27.64 -11.65
CA MET A 149 -13.54 28.05 -12.92
C MET A 149 -15.08 27.94 -12.94
N GLU A 150 -15.73 27.66 -11.81
CA GLU A 150 -17.19 27.73 -11.63
C GLU A 150 -17.99 27.00 -12.74
N SER A 151 -17.73 25.70 -12.90
CA SER A 151 -18.57 24.86 -13.75
C SER A 151 -19.86 24.48 -13.02
N ARG A 152 -21.03 24.69 -13.65
CA ARG A 152 -22.36 24.29 -13.13
C ARG A 152 -22.59 22.76 -13.14
N LEU A 153 -21.53 21.97 -13.19
CA LEU A 153 -21.60 20.51 -13.28
C LEU A 153 -21.55 19.90 -11.89
N ASP A 154 -22.21 18.75 -11.74
CA ASP A 154 -22.20 18.00 -10.50
C ASP A 154 -20.79 17.49 -10.19
N TYR A 155 -20.36 17.61 -8.94
CA TYR A 155 -18.96 17.41 -8.54
C TYR A 155 -18.49 15.97 -8.77
N GLY A 156 -19.40 15.00 -8.57
CA GLY A 156 -19.12 13.58 -8.77
C GLY A 156 -18.78 13.25 -10.22
N ASP A 157 -19.57 13.78 -11.16
CA ASP A 157 -19.41 13.53 -12.59
C ASP A 157 -18.12 14.16 -13.13
N LEU A 158 -17.77 15.37 -12.67
CA LEU A 158 -16.54 16.03 -13.09
C LEU A 158 -15.31 15.27 -12.59
N PHE A 159 -15.34 14.82 -11.33
CA PHE A 159 -14.24 14.02 -10.76
C PHE A 159 -14.10 12.68 -11.47
N GLU A 160 -15.20 11.96 -11.73
CA GLU A 160 -15.15 10.69 -12.45
C GLU A 160 -14.59 10.86 -13.87
N LYS A 161 -15.03 11.88 -14.61
CA LYS A 161 -14.54 12.13 -15.97
C LYS A 161 -13.06 12.51 -16.01
N VAL A 162 -12.61 13.39 -15.10
CA VAL A 162 -11.20 13.76 -14.99
C VAL A 162 -10.34 12.56 -14.57
N TYR A 163 -10.82 11.75 -13.61
CA TYR A 163 -10.13 10.53 -13.19
C TYR A 163 -10.03 9.50 -14.33
N ARG A 164 -11.12 9.21 -15.05
CA ARG A 164 -11.11 8.30 -16.20
C ARG A 164 -10.21 8.80 -17.33
N GLY A 165 -10.27 10.10 -17.64
CA GLY A 165 -9.45 10.72 -18.68
C GLY A 165 -7.95 10.67 -18.38
N ILE A 166 -7.56 10.83 -17.12
CA ILE A 166 -6.15 10.87 -16.71
C ILE A 166 -5.59 9.48 -16.41
N PHE A 167 -6.29 8.66 -15.63
CA PHE A 167 -5.76 7.37 -15.17
C PHE A 167 -6.04 6.21 -16.10
N LEU A 168 -7.23 6.15 -16.71
CA LEU A 168 -7.55 5.07 -17.64
C LEU A 168 -7.12 5.39 -19.07
N ALA A 169 -6.88 6.67 -19.39
CA ALA A 169 -6.69 7.16 -20.76
C ALA A 169 -7.77 6.58 -21.71
N ASP A 170 -8.97 6.36 -21.15
CA ASP A 170 -10.05 5.67 -21.84
C ASP A 170 -10.79 6.70 -22.70
N GLY A 171 -10.67 6.55 -24.01
CA GLY A 171 -11.26 7.46 -24.99
C GLY A 171 -12.78 7.62 -24.82
N ALA A 172 -13.46 6.60 -24.28
CA ALA A 172 -14.89 6.67 -24.00
C ALA A 172 -15.25 7.72 -22.92
N GLY A 173 -14.33 7.99 -21.98
CA GLY A 173 -14.50 9.07 -21.00
C GLY A 173 -14.46 10.46 -21.64
N LEU A 174 -13.61 10.63 -22.67
CA LEU A 174 -13.49 11.89 -23.43
C LEU A 174 -14.71 12.16 -24.31
N ASP A 175 -15.24 11.14 -24.99
CA ASP A 175 -16.45 11.29 -25.83
C ASP A 175 -17.64 11.80 -25.01
N SER A 176 -17.73 11.42 -23.73
CA SER A 176 -18.79 11.86 -22.82
C SER A 176 -18.64 13.32 -22.32
N MET A 177 -17.50 13.96 -22.57
CA MET A 177 -17.27 15.39 -22.30
C MET A 177 -17.65 16.27 -23.49
N GLU A 178 -17.70 15.71 -24.71
CA GLU A 178 -17.95 16.44 -25.96
C GLU A 178 -19.45 16.76 -26.19
N CYS A 179 -20.36 16.03 -25.55
CA CYS A 179 -21.81 16.12 -25.81
C CYS A 179 -22.55 17.22 -25.00
N GLY A 180 -21.96 18.41 -24.89
CA GLY A 180 -22.57 19.57 -24.21
C GLY A 180 -23.06 20.62 -25.22
N ASP A 181 -24.34 20.55 -25.59
CA ASP A 181 -25.03 21.40 -26.57
C ASP A 181 -24.85 22.92 -26.27
N GLY A 182 -23.88 23.57 -26.93
CA GLY A 182 -23.63 25.01 -26.80
C GLY A 182 -22.28 25.50 -27.34
N ASP A 183 -22.27 26.10 -28.53
CA ASP A 183 -21.13 26.62 -29.32
C ASP A 183 -20.05 27.43 -28.55
N GLN A 184 -20.39 28.04 -27.42
CA GLN A 184 -19.44 28.85 -26.62
C GLN A 184 -18.76 28.09 -25.49
N LYS A 185 -19.27 26.91 -25.12
CA LYS A 185 -18.67 26.04 -24.10
C LYS A 185 -17.71 25.01 -24.70
N GLU A 186 -17.88 24.67 -25.97
CA GLU A 186 -17.03 23.70 -26.66
C GLU A 186 -15.56 24.13 -26.68
N LEU A 187 -15.25 25.38 -27.02
CA LEU A 187 -13.86 25.84 -27.15
C LEU A 187 -13.08 25.75 -25.82
N ASP A 188 -13.69 26.16 -24.71
CA ASP A 188 -13.07 26.07 -23.38
C ASP A 188 -12.91 24.61 -22.94
N VAL A 189 -13.87 23.74 -23.27
CA VAL A 189 -13.78 22.30 -22.98
C VAL A 189 -12.64 21.67 -23.78
N TYR A 190 -12.52 21.93 -25.08
CA TYR A 190 -11.45 21.38 -25.92
C TYR A 190 -10.07 21.91 -25.53
N MET A 191 -9.94 23.19 -25.21
CA MET A 191 -8.66 23.77 -24.80
C MET A 191 -8.21 23.17 -23.47
N THR A 192 -9.17 22.93 -22.57
CA THR A 192 -8.90 22.38 -21.25
C THR A 192 -8.61 20.88 -21.31
N LEU A 193 -9.35 20.12 -22.13
CA LEU A 193 -9.07 18.71 -22.45
C LEU A 193 -7.70 18.56 -23.11
N GLY A 194 -7.40 19.39 -24.11
CA GLY A 194 -6.12 19.39 -24.80
C GLY A 194 -4.95 19.68 -23.85
N SER A 195 -5.11 20.66 -22.95
CA SER A 195 -4.09 20.97 -21.94
C SER A 195 -3.90 19.81 -20.94
N THR A 196 -5.00 19.20 -20.50
CA THR A 196 -4.96 18.09 -19.53
C THR A 196 -4.36 16.85 -20.16
N PHE A 197 -4.71 16.55 -21.42
CA PHE A 197 -4.17 15.43 -22.19
C PHE A 197 -2.68 15.63 -22.48
N ALA A 198 -2.27 16.82 -22.93
CA ALA A 198 -0.87 17.14 -23.16
C ALA A 198 -0.04 17.03 -21.87
N VAL A 199 -0.54 17.58 -20.76
CA VAL A 199 0.10 17.48 -19.45
C VAL A 199 0.17 16.03 -19.00
N THR A 200 -0.90 15.24 -19.15
CA THR A 200 -0.93 13.82 -18.76
C THR A 200 0.04 12.99 -19.57
N ILE A 201 0.07 13.15 -20.90
CA ILE A 201 1.03 12.43 -21.76
C ILE A 201 2.46 12.81 -21.42
N CYS A 202 2.74 14.11 -21.28
CA CYS A 202 4.08 14.58 -20.91
C CYS A 202 4.50 14.00 -19.56
N ILE A 203 3.63 14.05 -18.55
CA ILE A 203 3.90 13.54 -17.22
C ILE A 203 4.07 12.01 -17.24
N LEU A 204 3.23 11.28 -17.97
CA LEU A 204 3.30 9.83 -18.08
C LEU A 204 4.61 9.40 -18.77
N ASN A 205 4.99 10.07 -19.86
CA ASN A 205 6.24 9.82 -20.55
C ASN A 205 7.47 10.11 -19.66
N VAL A 206 7.45 11.25 -18.94
CA VAL A 206 8.51 11.58 -17.97
C VAL A 206 8.55 10.54 -16.86
N SER A 207 7.40 10.11 -16.36
CA SER A 207 7.33 9.06 -15.33
C SER A 207 7.95 7.78 -15.85
N ILE A 208 7.55 7.29 -17.03
CA ILE A 208 8.11 6.07 -17.66
C ILE A 208 9.63 6.19 -17.85
N ALA A 209 10.12 7.36 -18.29
CA ALA A 209 11.55 7.58 -18.46
C ALA A 209 12.29 7.51 -17.13
N ILE A 210 11.77 8.16 -16.09
CA ILE A 210 12.34 8.12 -14.74
C ILE A 210 12.32 6.68 -14.21
N PHE A 211 11.18 5.98 -14.34
CA PHE A 211 11.04 4.57 -13.98
C PHE A 211 12.09 3.69 -14.64
N THR A 212 12.28 3.84 -15.95
CA THR A 212 13.24 3.04 -16.70
C THR A 212 14.65 3.29 -16.19
N SER A 213 15.02 4.55 -15.97
CA SER A 213 16.34 4.91 -15.45
C SER A 213 16.60 4.41 -14.02
N GLU A 214 15.63 4.59 -13.11
CA GLU A 214 15.75 4.13 -11.71
C GLU A 214 15.74 2.60 -11.63
N TYR A 215 14.94 1.94 -12.47
CA TYR A 215 14.92 0.49 -12.57
C TYR A 215 16.26 -0.06 -13.04
N GLU A 216 16.88 0.54 -14.08
CA GLU A 216 18.20 0.15 -14.55
C GLU A 216 19.27 0.35 -13.47
N TYR A 217 19.23 1.47 -12.74
CA TYR A 217 20.13 1.74 -11.61
C TYR A 217 19.96 0.71 -10.48
N ALA A 218 18.72 0.48 -10.04
CA ALA A 218 18.39 -0.50 -9.01
C ALA A 218 18.77 -1.92 -9.44
N ARG A 219 18.61 -2.25 -10.73
CA ARG A 219 19.01 -3.55 -11.29
C ARG A 219 20.52 -3.75 -11.18
N GLN A 220 21.33 -2.74 -11.51
CA GLN A 220 22.79 -2.81 -11.39
C GLN A 220 23.25 -2.97 -9.94
N GLU A 221 22.64 -2.24 -8.99
CA GLU A 221 23.02 -2.31 -7.57
C GLU A 221 22.42 -3.49 -6.80
N SER A 222 21.38 -4.13 -7.33
CA SER A 222 20.64 -5.21 -6.65
C SER A 222 21.56 -6.35 -6.20
N TRP A 223 22.57 -6.68 -7.00
CA TRP A 223 23.54 -7.73 -6.68
C TRP A 223 24.38 -7.37 -5.45
N LEU A 224 24.93 -6.16 -5.42
CA LEU A 224 25.76 -5.70 -4.31
C LEU A 224 24.93 -5.59 -3.02
N ARG A 225 23.71 -5.03 -3.12
CA ARG A 225 22.80 -4.92 -1.97
C ARG A 225 22.41 -6.28 -1.42
N PHE A 226 22.13 -7.25 -2.27
CA PHE A 226 21.80 -8.62 -1.86
C PHE A 226 22.91 -9.24 -1.00
N TRP A 227 24.16 -9.18 -1.47
CA TRP A 227 25.30 -9.72 -0.72
C TRP A 227 25.58 -8.95 0.57
N LYS A 228 25.47 -7.62 0.54
CA LYS A 228 25.65 -6.77 1.73
C LYS A 228 24.60 -7.10 2.81
N TRP A 229 23.34 -7.26 2.42
CA TRP A 229 22.26 -7.64 3.33
C TRP A 229 22.50 -9.02 3.96
N ARG A 230 22.92 -10.01 3.16
CA ARG A 230 23.25 -11.34 3.69
C ARG A 230 24.44 -11.31 4.66
N ALA A 231 25.51 -10.59 4.30
CA ALA A 231 26.66 -10.43 5.17
C ALA A 231 26.28 -9.79 6.50
N ARG A 232 25.43 -8.76 6.47
CA ARG A 232 24.87 -8.13 7.68
C ARG A 232 24.04 -9.12 8.51
N ARG A 233 23.13 -9.89 7.91
CA ARG A 233 22.33 -10.89 8.63
C ARG A 233 23.19 -12.00 9.26
N CYS A 234 24.22 -12.47 8.55
CA CYS A 234 25.18 -13.42 9.11
C CYS A 234 25.96 -12.81 10.28
N ALA A 235 26.39 -11.54 10.17
CA ALA A 235 27.08 -10.84 11.25
C ALA A 235 26.16 -10.61 12.46
N GLU A 236 24.91 -10.20 12.24
CA GLU A 236 23.89 -10.08 13.29
C GLU A 236 23.69 -11.43 14.00
N ALA A 237 23.44 -12.51 13.26
CA ALA A 237 23.29 -13.85 13.84
C ALA A 237 24.53 -14.35 14.59
N PHE A 238 25.73 -13.92 14.18
CA PHE A 238 26.98 -14.26 14.85
C PHE A 238 27.19 -13.44 16.13
N LEU A 239 26.79 -12.16 16.13
CA LEU A 239 26.98 -11.22 17.23
C LEU A 239 25.86 -11.28 18.28
N SER A 240 24.65 -11.67 17.89
CA SER A 240 23.54 -11.98 18.80
C SER A 240 23.34 -13.49 18.86
N PRO A 241 24.16 -14.23 19.63
CA PRO A 241 23.93 -15.65 19.83
C PRO A 241 22.62 -15.83 20.60
N THR A 242 21.50 -15.95 19.89
CA THR A 242 20.21 -16.47 20.41
C THR A 242 20.28 -17.98 20.64
N TRP A 243 21.47 -18.52 20.83
CA TRP A 243 21.63 -19.91 21.17
C TRP A 243 21.12 -20.10 22.60
N PRO A 244 20.18 -21.03 22.83
CA PRO A 244 19.55 -21.21 24.14
C PRO A 244 20.57 -21.49 25.26
N TRP A 245 21.74 -22.06 24.93
CA TRP A 245 22.83 -22.31 25.88
C TRP A 245 23.70 -21.10 26.21
N ALA A 246 23.61 -19.99 25.47
CA ALA A 246 24.31 -18.76 25.85
C ALA A 246 23.68 -18.11 27.09
N LEU A 247 22.39 -18.37 27.34
CA LEU A 247 21.69 -17.98 28.56
C LEU A 247 22.18 -18.77 29.77
N ASP A 248 22.46 -20.07 29.62
CA ASP A 248 22.99 -20.90 30.71
C ASP A 248 24.37 -20.40 31.19
N LEU A 249 25.23 -19.99 30.27
CA LEU A 249 26.53 -19.40 30.59
C LEU A 249 26.43 -18.04 31.32
N GLN A 250 25.40 -17.23 31.00
CA GLN A 250 25.16 -15.99 31.73
C GLN A 250 24.52 -16.23 33.10
N LEU A 251 23.64 -17.24 33.23
CA LEU A 251 23.04 -17.62 34.50
C LEU A 251 24.10 -18.17 35.47
N GLU A 252 24.98 -19.06 35.00
CA GLU A 252 26.08 -19.60 35.81
C GLU A 252 27.08 -18.53 36.25
N ALA A 253 27.32 -17.51 35.41
CA ALA A 253 28.17 -16.39 35.77
C ALA A 253 27.52 -15.49 36.85
N TRP A 254 26.18 -15.41 36.86
CA TRP A 254 25.41 -14.67 37.86
C TRP A 254 25.34 -15.41 39.20
N GLU A 255 25.20 -16.73 39.22
CA GLU A 255 25.18 -17.54 40.45
C GLU A 255 26.52 -17.58 41.19
N ARG A 256 27.63 -17.23 40.52
CA ARG A 256 28.96 -17.17 41.14
C ARG A 256 29.31 -15.80 41.74
N GLN A 257 28.47 -14.79 41.60
CA GLN A 257 28.61 -13.47 42.23
C GLN A 257 27.81 -13.39 43.52
#